data_AF-A0A5C8DIL6-F1
#
_entry.id   AF-A0A5C8DIL6-F1
#
_cell.length_a   1.000
_cell.length_b   1.000
_cell.length_c   1.000
_cell.angle_alpha   90.00
_cell.angle_beta   90.00
_cell.angle_gamma   90.00
#
_symmetry.space_group_name_H-M   'P 1'
#
loop_
_entity.id
_entity.type
_entity.pdbx_description
1 polymer ?
#
loop_
_entity_poly.entity_id
_entity_poly.type
_entity_poly.pdbx_seq_one_letter_code
_entity_poly.pdbx_strand_id
1 'polypeptide(L)'
;MNPLFIGPLGSALERILDSVFPDPVEAARVKMEATKMYQEGRLAELADETQRLQMQVDVNKAEASSGSRWASGWRPAFGWMTAAVVFTQFIAAPYLPWFMEVFGFYAPPIPKIDLEMLWPLVFGLLGLSWNRSQDKAKGVA
;
A
#
# COMPACT_ATOMS: atom_id res chain seq x y z
N MET A 1 0.03 19.36 -23.24
CA MET A 1 -1.11 20.05 -22.60
C MET A 1 -0.91 19.94 -21.10
N ASN A 2 -0.78 21.07 -20.39
CA ASN A 2 -0.35 21.08 -18.98
C ASN A 2 -1.44 20.53 -18.04
N PRO A 3 -1.12 19.59 -17.14
CA PRO A 3 -2.10 19.00 -16.22
C PRO A 3 -2.65 19.99 -15.19
N LEU A 4 -1.98 21.12 -14.98
CA LEU A 4 -2.42 22.23 -14.11
C LEU A 4 -3.74 22.90 -14.56
N PHE A 5 -4.12 22.76 -15.83
CA PHE A 5 -5.29 23.44 -16.40
C PHE A 5 -6.48 22.50 -16.68
N ILE A 6 -6.40 21.25 -16.23
CA ILE A 6 -7.45 20.26 -16.47
C ILE A 6 -8.38 20.23 -15.25
N GLY A 7 -9.44 21.05 -15.32
CA GLY A 7 -10.50 21.11 -14.31
C GLY A 7 -11.07 22.53 -14.14
N PRO A 8 -12.24 22.69 -13.50
CA PRO A 8 -12.89 24.00 -13.35
C PRO A 8 -12.02 25.05 -12.64
N LEU A 9 -11.10 24.62 -11.77
CA LEU A 9 -10.09 25.48 -11.12
C LEU A 9 -8.99 25.95 -12.08
N GLY A 10 -8.58 25.10 -13.03
CA GLY A 10 -7.59 25.44 -14.06
C GLY A 10 -8.08 26.55 -14.99
N SER A 11 -9.34 26.48 -15.42
CA SER A 11 -9.96 27.51 -16.26
C SER A 11 -10.19 28.85 -15.54
N ALA A 12 -10.34 28.83 -14.21
CA ALA A 12 -10.47 30.05 -13.41
C ALA A 12 -9.11 30.75 -13.24
N LEU A 13 -8.04 29.97 -13.04
CA LEU A 13 -6.67 30.46 -12.98
C LEU A 13 -6.23 31.11 -14.30
N GLU A 14 -6.58 30.53 -15.45
CA GLU A 14 -6.29 31.12 -16.77
C GLU A 14 -6.92 32.49 -16.95
N ARG A 15 -8.21 32.65 -16.62
CA ARG A 15 -8.92 33.93 -16.73
C ARG A 15 -8.35 35.01 -15.81
N ILE A 16 -7.92 34.63 -14.61
CA ILE A 16 -7.28 35.55 -13.67
C ILE A 16 -5.89 35.95 -14.18
N LEU A 17 -5.12 34.99 -14.73
CA LEU A 17 -3.81 35.29 -15.30
C LEU A 17 -3.91 36.26 -16.48
N ASP A 18 -4.85 36.04 -17.39
CA ASP A 18 -5.05 36.88 -18.58
C ASP A 18 -5.59 38.29 -18.21
N SER A 19 -6.31 38.40 -17.09
CA SER A 19 -6.79 39.68 -16.56
C SER A 19 -5.69 40.50 -15.87
N VAL A 20 -4.66 39.86 -15.33
CA VAL A 20 -3.61 40.50 -14.53
C VAL A 20 -2.34 40.75 -15.37
N PHE A 21 -2.08 39.93 -16.40
CA PHE A 21 -0.95 40.07 -17.30
C PHE A 21 -1.40 40.13 -18.78
N PRO A 22 -1.53 41.34 -19.36
CA PRO A 22 -1.96 41.52 -20.75
C PRO A 22 -0.91 41.08 -21.79
N ASP A 23 0.37 40.98 -21.42
CA ASP A 23 1.47 40.64 -22.32
C ASP A 23 1.74 39.12 -22.32
N PRO A 24 1.57 38.41 -23.46
CA PRO A 24 1.67 36.95 -23.55
C PRO A 24 3.06 36.41 -23.17
N VAL A 25 4.10 37.22 -23.25
CA VAL A 25 5.48 36.81 -22.91
C VAL A 25 5.68 36.75 -21.39
N GLU A 26 5.12 37.69 -20.63
CA GLU A 26 5.17 37.65 -19.16
C GLU A 26 4.27 36.56 -18.60
N ALA A 27 3.07 36.37 -19.15
CA ALA A 27 2.18 35.28 -18.77
C ALA A 27 2.83 33.90 -18.99
N ALA A 28 3.57 33.71 -20.09
CA ALA A 28 4.32 32.48 -20.35
C ALA A 28 5.46 32.26 -19.34
N ARG A 29 6.16 33.33 -18.93
CA ARG A 29 7.24 33.25 -17.93
C ARG A 29 6.71 32.88 -16.54
N VAL A 30 5.62 33.51 -16.11
CA VAL A 30 4.95 33.20 -14.83
C VAL A 30 4.39 31.77 -14.83
N LYS A 31 3.80 31.31 -15.95
CA LYS A 31 3.36 29.91 -16.10
C LYS A 31 4.53 28.93 -16.02
N MET A 32 5.68 29.25 -16.62
CA MET A 32 6.87 28.40 -16.56
C MET A 32 7.45 28.33 -15.14
N GLU A 33 7.54 29.47 -14.45
CA GLU A 33 8.03 29.57 -13.08
C GLU A 33 7.10 28.83 -12.09
N ALA A 34 5.78 29.01 -12.21
CA ALA A 34 4.79 28.26 -11.43
C ALA A 34 4.87 26.74 -11.67
N THR A 35 5.11 26.32 -12.92
CA THR A 35 5.30 24.89 -13.25
C THR A 35 6.57 24.33 -12.61
N LYS A 36 7.67 25.09 -12.62
CA LYS A 36 8.94 24.70 -11.97
C LYS A 36 8.77 24.58 -10.47
N MET A 37 8.18 25.57 -9.80
CA MET A 37 7.90 25.52 -8.37
C MET A 37 7.02 24.32 -7.99
N TYR A 38 6.00 24.00 -8.80
CA TYR A 38 5.16 22.82 -8.58
C TYR A 38 5.95 21.51 -8.73
N GLN A 39 6.80 21.40 -9.76
CA GLN A 39 7.66 20.23 -9.96
C GLN A 39 8.66 20.06 -8.81
N GLU A 40 9.30 21.15 -8.36
CA GLU A 40 10.22 21.15 -7.23
C GLU A 40 9.53 20.74 -5.93
N GLY A 41 8.32 21.27 -5.66
CA GLY A 41 7.52 20.88 -4.51
C GLY A 41 7.13 19.39 -4.53
N ARG A 42 6.72 18.87 -5.69
CA ARG A 42 6.40 17.44 -5.85
C ARG A 42 7.63 16.55 -5.70
N LEU A 43 8.78 16.98 -6.21
CA LEU A 43 10.04 16.27 -6.04
C LEU A 43 10.47 16.22 -4.57
N ALA A 44 10.32 17.32 -3.83
CA ALA A 44 10.61 17.37 -2.40
C ALA A 44 9.68 16.43 -1.60
N GLU A 45 8.39 16.38 -1.93
CA GLU A 45 7.43 15.47 -1.30
C GLU A 45 7.79 13.99 -1.56
N LEU A 46 8.11 13.65 -2.81
CA LEU A 46 8.54 12.30 -3.17
C LEU A 46 9.87 11.91 -2.50
N ALA A 47 10.79 12.88 -2.33
CA ALA A 47 12.04 12.65 -1.62
C ALA A 47 11.82 12.37 -0.14
N ASP A 48 10.94 13.14 0.53
CA ASP A 48 10.58 12.89 1.94
C ASP A 48 9.90 11.52 2.10
N GLU A 49 8.97 11.18 1.21
CA GLU A 49 8.31 9.87 1.21
C GLU A 49 9.31 8.73 1.05
N THR A 50 10.21 8.85 0.08
CA THR A 50 11.27 7.85 -0.17
C THR A 50 12.18 7.72 1.05
N GLN A 51 12.55 8.83 1.69
CA GLN A 51 13.38 8.82 2.89
C GLN A 51 12.66 8.14 4.06
N ARG A 52 11.37 8.39 4.25
CA ARG A 52 10.56 7.73 5.29
C ARG A 52 10.44 6.23 5.09
N LEU A 53 10.23 5.80 3.84
CA LEU A 53 10.21 4.38 3.49
C LEU A 53 11.59 3.74 3.72
N GLN A 54 12.67 4.43 3.35
CA GLN A 54 14.03 3.95 3.58
C GLN A 54 14.33 3.77 5.07
N MET A 55 13.93 4.72 5.92
CA MET A 55 14.08 4.59 7.38
C MET A 55 13.35 3.37 7.93
N GLN A 56 12.14 3.06 7.46
CA GLN A 56 11.43 1.84 7.87
C GLN A 56 12.17 0.57 7.44
N VAL A 57 12.68 0.55 6.21
CA VAL A 57 13.49 -0.58 5.70
C VAL A 57 14.74 -0.78 6.55
N ASP A 58 15.41 0.30 6.94
CA ASP A 58 16.63 0.23 7.73
C ASP A 58 16.37 -0.27 9.15
N VAL A 59 15.28 0.15 9.79
CA VAL A 59 14.82 -0.42 11.07
C VAL A 59 14.51 -1.92 10.92
N ASN A 60 13.77 -2.30 9.88
CA ASN A 60 13.45 -3.71 9.62
C ASN A 60 14.71 -4.57 9.42
N LYS A 61 15.71 -4.05 8.70
CA LYS A 61 17.01 -4.72 8.49
C LYS A 61 17.79 -4.84 9.79
N ALA A 62 17.82 -3.79 10.61
CA ALA A 62 18.48 -3.80 11.91
C ALA A 62 17.82 -4.80 12.87
N GLU A 63 16.49 -4.83 12.94
CA GLU A 63 15.75 -5.81 13.74
C GLU A 63 16.04 -7.25 13.29
N ALA A 64 16.00 -7.49 11.97
CA ALA A 64 16.30 -8.80 11.40
C ALA A 64 17.74 -9.25 11.68
N SER A 65 18.69 -8.31 11.72
CA SER A 65 20.12 -8.58 11.93
C SER A 65 20.55 -8.52 13.40
N SER A 66 19.64 -8.20 14.33
CA SER A 66 19.95 -7.96 15.75
C SER A 66 20.42 -9.18 16.54
N GLY A 67 20.33 -10.39 15.98
CA GLY A 67 20.59 -11.66 16.69
C GLY A 67 19.52 -12.04 17.72
N SER A 68 18.56 -11.14 18.02
CA SER A 68 17.43 -11.43 18.89
C SER A 68 16.39 -12.26 18.14
N ARG A 69 16.18 -13.51 18.58
CA ARG A 69 15.13 -14.40 18.05
C ARG A 69 13.73 -13.82 18.19
N TRP A 70 13.51 -12.96 19.18
CA TRP A 70 12.23 -12.28 19.38
C TRP A 70 12.01 -11.19 18.31
N ALA A 71 13.01 -10.35 18.07
CA ALA A 71 12.92 -9.25 17.10
C ALA A 71 12.93 -9.75 15.64
N SER A 72 13.73 -10.76 15.31
CA SER A 72 13.78 -11.31 13.95
C SER A 72 12.68 -12.33 13.65
N GLY A 73 12.15 -13.00 14.68
CA GLY A 73 11.27 -14.16 14.52
C GLY A 73 9.78 -13.84 14.41
N TRP A 74 9.33 -12.66 14.85
CA TRP A 74 7.89 -12.36 14.87
C TRP A 74 7.28 -12.32 13.46
N ARG A 75 7.97 -11.71 12.48
CA ARG A 75 7.50 -11.64 11.08
C ARG A 75 7.30 -13.04 10.48
N PRO A 76 8.29 -13.96 10.53
CA PRO A 76 8.09 -15.35 10.17
C PRO A 76 6.96 -16.03 10.96
N ALA A 77 6.89 -15.84 12.28
CA ALA A 77 5.89 -16.51 13.12
C ALA A 77 4.46 -16.20 12.67
N PHE A 78 4.16 -14.93 12.38
CA PHE A 78 2.87 -14.55 11.81
C PHE A 78 2.61 -15.20 10.46
N GLY A 79 3.60 -15.22 9.56
CA GLY A 79 3.48 -15.92 8.28
C GLY A 79 3.16 -17.40 8.44
N TRP A 80 3.82 -18.09 9.37
CA TRP A 80 3.56 -19.50 9.67
C TRP A 80 2.17 -19.73 10.26
N MET A 81 1.70 -18.85 11.15
CA MET A 81 0.34 -18.95 11.72
C MET A 81 -0.71 -18.79 10.61
N THR A 82 -0.56 -17.79 9.74
CA THR A 82 -1.48 -17.61 8.59
C THR A 82 -1.44 -18.79 7.63
N ALA A 83 -0.24 -19.29 7.29
CA ALA A 83 -0.09 -20.47 6.44
C ALA A 83 -0.76 -21.70 7.06
N ALA A 84 -0.64 -21.91 8.37
CA ALA A 84 -1.30 -23.00 9.08
C ALA A 84 -2.83 -22.90 9.04
N VAL A 85 -3.40 -21.69 9.17
CA VAL A 85 -4.85 -21.47 9.04
C VAL A 85 -5.32 -21.79 7.62
N VAL A 86 -4.64 -21.27 6.60
CA VAL A 86 -4.98 -21.55 5.20
C VAL A 86 -4.85 -23.05 4.91
N PHE A 87 -3.77 -23.69 5.34
CA PHE A 87 -3.60 -25.14 5.22
C PHE A 87 -4.74 -25.91 5.88
N THR A 88 -5.09 -25.54 7.12
CA THR A 88 -6.16 -26.21 7.86
C THR A 88 -7.48 -26.08 7.12
N GLN A 89 -7.79 -24.92 6.56
CA GLN A 89 -9.09 -24.64 5.98
C GLN A 89 -9.26 -25.16 4.54
N PHE A 90 -8.19 -25.16 3.75
CA PHE A 90 -8.25 -25.55 2.33
C PHE A 90 -7.70 -26.95 2.05
N ILE A 91 -6.85 -27.49 2.93
CA ILE A 91 -6.25 -28.81 2.76
C ILE A 91 -6.73 -29.77 3.85
N ALA A 92 -6.50 -29.46 5.13
CA ALA A 92 -6.85 -30.40 6.19
C ALA A 92 -8.37 -30.64 6.28
N ALA A 93 -9.19 -29.58 6.27
CA ALA A 93 -10.63 -29.65 6.44
C ALA A 93 -11.35 -30.57 5.44
N PRO A 94 -11.08 -30.52 4.11
CA PRO A 94 -11.71 -31.45 3.17
C PRO A 94 -11.06 -32.83 3.12
N TYR A 95 -9.72 -32.92 3.24
CA TYR A 95 -9.01 -34.17 2.94
C TYR A 95 -8.76 -35.04 4.17
N LEU A 96 -8.59 -34.47 5.36
CA LEU A 96 -8.25 -35.24 6.56
C LEU A 96 -9.43 -36.13 7.03
N PRO A 97 -10.68 -35.63 7.13
CA PRO A 97 -11.81 -36.48 7.47
C PRO A 97 -12.09 -37.54 6.40
N TRP A 98 -12.01 -37.17 5.12
CA TRP A 98 -12.15 -38.11 4.01
C TRP A 98 -11.12 -39.24 4.08
N PHE A 99 -9.84 -38.90 4.30
CA PHE A 99 -8.77 -39.89 4.43
C PHE A 99 -9.03 -40.82 5.61
N MET A 100 -9.38 -40.28 6.79
CA MET A 100 -9.70 -41.07 7.97
C MET A 100 -10.84 -42.07 7.71
N GLU A 101 -11.91 -41.62 7.05
CA GLU A 101 -13.05 -42.47 6.68
C GLU A 101 -12.66 -43.59 5.71
N VAL A 102 -11.78 -43.33 4.74
CA VAL A 102 -11.26 -44.36 3.81
C VAL A 102 -10.54 -45.49 4.55
N PHE A 103 -9.86 -45.19 5.67
CA PHE A 103 -9.21 -46.19 6.52
C PHE A 103 -10.11 -46.75 7.62
N GLY A 104 -11.41 -46.45 7.61
CA GLY A 104 -12.39 -46.97 8.57
C GLY A 104 -12.38 -46.27 9.93
N PHE A 105 -11.73 -45.11 10.04
CA PHE A 105 -11.77 -44.28 11.25
C PHE A 105 -12.88 -43.22 11.13
N TYR A 106 -13.65 -43.04 12.19
CA TYR A 106 -14.59 -41.92 12.28
C TYR A 106 -13.81 -40.63 12.54
N ALA A 107 -13.95 -39.65 11.65
CA ALA A 107 -13.40 -38.32 11.82
C ALA A 107 -14.52 -37.27 11.77
N PRO A 108 -14.76 -36.51 12.85
CA PRO A 108 -15.71 -35.42 12.80
C PRO A 108 -15.21 -34.32 11.84
N PRO A 109 -16.12 -33.53 11.24
CA PRO A 109 -15.75 -32.44 10.36
C PRO A 109 -14.91 -31.40 11.12
N ILE A 110 -13.81 -30.96 10.51
CA ILE A 110 -12.97 -29.90 11.08
C ILE A 110 -13.79 -28.59 11.14
N PRO A 111 -13.78 -27.88 12.28
CA PRO A 111 -14.49 -26.61 12.43
C PRO A 111 -14.05 -25.61 11.36
N LYS A 112 -15.02 -24.93 10.76
CA LYS A 112 -14.70 -23.90 9.77
C LYS A 112 -14.23 -22.63 10.49
N ILE A 113 -13.06 -22.15 10.10
CA ILE A 113 -12.57 -20.84 10.50
C ILE A 113 -13.26 -19.78 9.65
N ASP A 114 -13.70 -18.69 10.28
CA ASP A 114 -14.22 -17.53 9.58
C ASP A 114 -13.08 -16.81 8.84
N LEU A 115 -13.08 -16.97 7.52
CA LEU A 115 -12.07 -16.37 6.65
C LEU A 115 -12.26 -14.86 6.50
N GLU A 116 -13.45 -14.30 6.79
CA GLU A 116 -13.68 -12.86 6.77
C GLU A 116 -12.86 -12.14 7.85
N MET A 117 -12.70 -12.79 9.01
CA MET A 117 -11.83 -12.30 10.09
C MET A 117 -10.33 -12.50 9.78
N LEU A 118 -9.98 -13.35 8.81
CA LEU A 118 -8.60 -13.64 8.43
C LEU A 118 -8.02 -12.58 7.47
N TRP A 119 -8.85 -12.03 6.58
CA TRP A 119 -8.42 -11.06 5.57
C TRP A 119 -7.74 -9.81 6.15
N PRO A 120 -8.23 -9.18 7.24
CA PRO A 120 -7.53 -8.06 7.87
C PRO A 120 -6.11 -8.40 8.34
N LEU A 121 -5.90 -9.61 8.86
CA LEU A 121 -4.58 -10.08 9.29
C LEU A 121 -3.65 -10.29 8.09
N VAL A 122 -4.15 -10.93 7.02
CA VAL A 122 -3.40 -11.16 5.78
C VAL A 122 -2.99 -9.84 5.12
N PHE A 123 -3.93 -8.89 4.98
CA PHE A 123 -3.64 -7.59 4.39
C PHE A 123 -2.68 -6.78 5.26
N GLY A 124 -2.82 -6.86 6.59
CA GLY A 124 -1.92 -6.22 7.54
C GLY A 124 -0.48 -6.72 7.41
N LEU A 125 -0.29 -8.04 7.20
CA LEU A 125 1.02 -8.64 6.97
C LEU A 125 1.62 -8.33 5.59
N LEU A 126 0.80 -8.27 4.55
CA LEU A 126 1.25 -7.95 3.20
C LEU A 126 1.48 -6.44 3.00
N GLY A 127 1.18 -5.60 4.00
CA GLY A 127 1.26 -4.14 3.90
C GLY A 127 0.28 -3.56 2.86
N LEU A 128 -0.69 -4.36 2.42
CA LEU A 128 -1.61 -4.02 1.31
C LEU A 128 -2.83 -3.21 1.77
N SER A 129 -3.06 -3.05 3.07
CA SER A 129 -4.40 -2.68 3.55
C SER A 129 -4.81 -1.22 3.36
N TRP A 130 -3.90 -0.26 3.18
CA TRP A 130 -4.31 1.15 3.26
C TRP A 130 -3.53 2.13 2.37
N ASN A 131 -2.20 2.11 2.38
CA ASN A 131 -1.41 3.17 1.73
C ASN A 131 -1.64 3.23 0.21
N ARG A 132 -1.59 2.10 -0.48
CA ARG A 132 -1.84 2.05 -1.94
C ARG A 132 -3.26 2.44 -2.33
N SER A 133 -4.23 2.15 -1.47
CA SER A 133 -5.63 2.54 -1.68
C SER A 133 -5.81 4.04 -1.49
N GLN A 134 -5.11 4.64 -0.51
CA GLN A 134 -5.07 6.08 -0.30
C GLN A 134 -4.35 6.80 -1.44
N ASP A 135 -3.26 6.25 -1.97
CA ASP A 135 -2.52 6.86 -3.08
C ASP A 135 -3.36 6.84 -4.36
N LYS A 136 -4.08 5.74 -4.59
CA LYS A 136 -5.01 5.64 -5.72
C LYS A 136 -6.24 6.55 -5.55
N ALA A 137 -6.75 6.69 -4.33
CA ALA A 137 -7.84 7.62 -4.02
C ALA A 137 -7.42 9.09 -4.17
N LYS A 138 -6.14 9.40 -3.94
CA LYS A 138 -5.53 10.73 -4.15
C LYS A 138 -5.03 10.96 -5.59
N GLY A 139 -5.13 9.95 -6.46
CA GLY A 139 -4.69 10.04 -7.87
C GLY A 139 -3.17 10.13 -8.05
N VAL A 140 -2.39 9.67 -7.07
CA VAL A 140 -0.91 9.72 -7.07
C VAL A 140 -0.25 8.38 -7.41
N ALA A 141 -1.03 7.32 -7.66
CA ALA A 141 -0.57 5.97 -8.01
C ALA A 141 -1.19 5.45 -9.33
#